data_AF-A0A7T4X3V3-F1
#
_entry.id   AF-A0A7T4X3V3-F1
#
_cell.length_a   1.000
_cell.length_b   1.000
_cell.length_c   1.000
_cell.angle_alpha   90.00
_cell.angle_beta   90.00
_cell.angle_gamma   90.00
#
_symmetry.space_group_name_H-M   'P 1'
#
loop_
_entity.id
_entity.type
_entity.pdbx_description
1 polymer ?
#
loop_
_entity_poly.entity_id
_entity_poly.type
_entity_poly.pdbx_seq_one_letter_code
_entity_poly.pdbx_strand_id
1 'polypeptide(L)'
;DELRVRADELHVSSRRDAKHYIEFWKQIPPNEPYRVILGDVRDKLYNTRERARQLLANGTSDIPEETTFTNVEQFLEPLELCYRSLCACGDRPIA
;
A
#
# COMPACT_ATOMS: atom_id res chain seq x y z
N ASP A 1 -17.81 6.44 -3.61
CA ASP A 1 -16.56 6.83 -4.29
C ASP A 1 -15.61 5.65 -4.20
N GLU A 2 -15.05 5.24 -5.33
CA GLU A 2 -14.19 4.05 -5.53
C GLU A 2 -13.04 4.00 -4.50
N LEU A 3 -12.41 5.15 -4.25
CA LEU A 3 -11.32 5.30 -3.28
C LEU A 3 -11.73 4.83 -1.87
N ARG A 4 -12.92 5.25 -1.41
CA ARG A 4 -13.39 4.93 -0.06
C ARG A 4 -13.72 3.45 0.09
N VAL A 5 -14.32 2.84 -0.93
CA VAL A 5 -14.62 1.40 -0.92
C VAL A 5 -13.32 0.60 -0.82
N ARG A 6 -12.30 0.92 -1.63
CA ARG A 6 -11.00 0.25 -1.56
C ARG A 6 -10.29 0.48 -0.22
N ALA A 7 -10.36 1.71 0.32
CA ALA A 7 -9.79 2.01 1.63
C ALA A 7 -10.48 1.22 2.75
N ASP A 8 -11.81 1.12 2.73
CA ASP A 8 -12.58 0.36 3.72
C ASP A 8 -12.26 -1.15 3.66
N GLU A 9 -12.16 -1.71 2.44
CA GLU A 9 -11.72 -3.10 2.22
C GLU A 9 -10.33 -3.35 2.83
N LEU A 10 -9.36 -2.48 2.54
CA LEU A 10 -8.00 -2.56 3.08
C LEU A 10 -7.94 -2.39 4.60
N HIS A 11 -8.75 -1.47 5.14
CA HIS A 11 -8.83 -1.23 6.57
C HIS A 11 -9.37 -2.46 7.32
N VAL A 12 -10.36 -3.15 6.76
CA VAL A 12 -10.92 -4.39 7.33
C VAL A 12 -9.97 -5.58 7.14
N SER A 13 -9.28 -5.68 5.99
CA SER A 13 -8.35 -6.78 5.71
C SER A 13 -7.01 -6.65 6.40
N SER A 14 -6.65 -5.44 6.87
CA SER A 14 -5.41 -5.20 7.62
C SER A 14 -5.45 -5.92 8.96
N ARG A 15 -5.01 -7.19 8.97
CA ARG A 15 -5.02 -8.05 10.16
C ARG A 15 -3.77 -7.91 11.03
N ARG A 16 -2.80 -7.06 10.70
CA ARG A 16 -1.57 -6.92 11.49
C ARG A 16 -0.99 -5.52 11.37
N ASP A 17 -0.58 -4.97 12.50
CA ASP A 17 0.39 -3.88 12.56
C ASP A 17 1.64 -4.31 11.80
N ALA A 18 1.82 -3.86 10.56
CA ALA A 18 3.09 -3.96 9.86
C ALA A 18 4.07 -2.98 10.53
N LYS A 19 4.65 -3.39 11.67
CA LYS A 19 5.51 -2.56 12.54
C LYS A 19 6.90 -2.29 11.95
N HIS A 20 7.04 -2.26 10.63
CA HIS A 20 8.34 -2.10 9.96
C HIS A 20 8.96 -0.71 10.20
N TYR A 21 8.12 0.28 10.52
CA TYR A 21 8.54 1.66 10.75
C TYR A 21 7.89 2.20 12.02
N ILE A 22 8.70 2.57 13.02
CA ILE A 22 8.25 3.09 14.32
C ILE A 22 7.37 4.32 14.16
N GLU A 23 7.69 5.16 13.19
CA GLU A 23 6.97 6.38 12.83
C GLU A 23 5.52 6.12 12.39
N PHE A 24 5.20 4.89 11.97
CA PHE A 24 3.90 4.50 11.45
C PHE A 24 3.21 3.40 12.28
N TRP A 25 3.65 3.20 13.53
CA TRP A 25 3.01 2.23 14.44
C TRP A 25 1.59 2.61 14.86
N LYS A 26 1.15 3.85 14.62
CA LYS A 26 -0.23 4.26 14.86
C LYS A 26 -1.10 3.78 13.72
N GLN A 27 -2.20 3.11 14.06
CA GLN A 27 -3.23 2.72 13.10
C GLN A 27 -3.74 3.96 12.36
N ILE A 28 -3.79 3.87 11.03
CA ILE A 28 -4.33 4.95 10.19
C ILE A 28 -5.85 4.96 10.36
N PRO A 29 -6.45 6.11 10.76
CA PRO A 29 -7.89 6.22 10.89
C PRO A 29 -8.62 5.97 9.55
N PRO A 30 -9.79 5.32 9.55
CA PRO A 30 -10.54 5.02 8.31
C PRO A 30 -11.06 6.28 7.60
N ASN A 31 -11.17 7.40 8.30
CA ASN A 31 -11.50 8.70 7.70
C ASN A 31 -10.34 9.35 6.93
N GLU A 32 -9.17 8.70 6.85
CA GLU A 32 -8.01 9.12 6.06
C GLU A 32 -7.79 8.17 4.85
N PRO A 33 -8.71 8.09 3.87
CA PRO A 33 -8.74 7.02 2.87
C PRO A 33 -7.48 6.94 1.99
N TYR A 34 -6.94 8.10 1.59
CA TYR A 34 -5.68 8.15 0.84
C TYR A 34 -4.51 7.56 1.63
N ARG A 35 -4.45 7.81 2.94
CA ARG A 35 -3.38 7.30 3.80
C ARG A 35 -3.53 5.80 4.04
N VAL A 36 -4.76 5.29 4.11
CA VAL A 36 -5.00 3.83 4.20
C VAL A 36 -4.44 3.13 2.96
N ILE A 37 -4.78 3.61 1.76
CA ILE A 37 -4.28 3.05 0.49
C ILE A 37 -2.75 3.16 0.40
N LEU A 38 -2.19 4.34 0.67
CA LEU A 38 -0.73 4.54 0.60
C LEU A 38 0.02 3.75 1.69
N GLY A 39 -0.63 3.46 2.82
CA GLY A 39 -0.12 2.57 3.86
C GLY A 39 0.05 1.14 3.34
N ASP A 40 -0.97 0.60 2.66
CA ASP A 40 -0.90 -0.71 2.02
C ASP A 40 0.19 -0.77 0.94
N VAL A 41 0.28 0.27 0.10
CA VAL A 41 1.36 0.39 -0.90
C VAL A 41 2.74 0.34 -0.26
N ARG A 42 2.95 1.08 0.85
CA ARG A 42 4.21 1.06 1.60
C ARG A 42 4.54 -0.34 2.12
N ASP A 43 3.57 -1.03 2.69
CA ASP A 43 3.78 -2.35 3.29
C ASP A 43 4.11 -3.38 2.21
N LYS A 44 3.45 -3.32 1.05
CA LYS A 44 3.76 -4.15 -0.12
C LYS A 44 5.12 -3.82 -0.74
N LEU A 45 5.53 -2.55 -0.77
CA LEU A 45 6.89 -2.14 -1.17
C LEU A 45 7.96 -2.69 -0.22
N TYR A 46 7.71 -2.68 1.08
CA TYR A 46 8.61 -3.27 2.07
C TYR A 46 8.82 -4.77 1.81
N ASN A 47 7.73 -5.52 1.63
CA ASN A 47 7.79 -6.95 1.31
C ASN A 47 8.54 -7.19 0.00
N THR A 48 8.30 -6.36 -1.02
CA THR A 48 9.02 -6.44 -2.31
C THR A 48 10.52 -6.29 -2.11
N ARG A 49 10.95 -5.29 -1.33
CA ARG A 49 12.37 -5.05 -0.99
C ARG A 49 12.97 -6.23 -0.21
N GLU A 50 12.30 -6.68 0.85
CA GLU A 50 12.81 -7.75 1.70
C GLU A 50 12.85 -9.10 0.97
N ARG A 51 11.86 -9.39 0.10
CA ARG A 51 11.86 -10.60 -0.74
C ARG A 51 13.06 -10.59 -1.67
N ALA A 52 13.30 -9.47 -2.38
CA ALA A 52 14.47 -9.33 -3.23
C ALA A 52 15.79 -9.49 -2.44
N ARG A 53 15.87 -8.90 -1.25
CA ARG A 53 17.04 -9.03 -0.37
C ARG A 53 17.30 -10.49 0.05
N GLN A 54 16.26 -11.22 0.44
CA GLN A 54 16.38 -12.64 0.83
C GLN A 54 16.79 -13.51 -0.36
N LEU A 55 16.17 -13.31 -1.53
CA LEU A 55 16.52 -14.03 -2.76
C LEU A 55 17.98 -13.80 -3.16
N LEU A 56 18.47 -12.56 -3.07
CA LEU A 56 19.86 -12.23 -3.38
C LEU A 56 20.86 -12.82 -2.38
N ALA A 57 20.51 -12.88 -1.09
CA ALA A 57 21.40 -13.37 -0.04
C ALA A 57 21.41 -14.91 0.07
N ASN A 58 20.24 -15.53 -0.07
CA ASN A 58 20.00 -16.93 0.31
C ASN A 58 19.53 -17.81 -0.86
N GLY A 59 19.17 -17.21 -2.00
CA GLY A 59 18.54 -17.91 -3.13
C GLY A 59 17.06 -18.27 -2.93
N THR A 60 16.50 -18.03 -1.74
CA THR A 60 15.10 -18.31 -1.38
C THR A 60 14.53 -17.18 -0.49
N SER A 61 13.20 -17.10 -0.39
CA SER A 61 12.52 -16.12 0.47
C SER A 61 11.23 -16.70 1.05
N ASP A 62 10.99 -16.44 2.34
CA ASP A 62 9.77 -16.82 3.06
C ASP A 62 8.62 -15.81 2.86
N ILE A 63 8.90 -14.66 2.23
CA ILE A 63 7.90 -13.63 1.94
C ILE A 63 7.10 -14.08 0.71
N PRO A 64 5.78 -14.32 0.81
CA PRO A 64 4.98 -14.78 -0.31
C PRO A 64 4.93 -13.74 -1.45
N GLU A 65 4.93 -14.21 -2.70
CA GLU A 65 5.01 -13.35 -3.89
C GLU A 65 3.78 -12.45 -4.03
N GLU A 66 2.61 -12.96 -3.67
CA GLU A 66 1.33 -12.24 -3.68
C GLU A 66 1.30 -11.03 -2.75
N THR A 67 2.19 -11.00 -1.75
CA THR A 67 2.36 -9.87 -0.82
C THR A 67 3.40 -8.85 -1.32
N THR A 68 3.85 -8.98 -2.56
CA THR A 68 4.84 -8.11 -3.22
C THR A 68 4.32 -7.57 -4.55
N PHE A 69 4.95 -6.52 -5.08
CA PHE A 69 4.70 -6.06 -6.43
C PHE A 69 5.55 -6.87 -7.42
N THR A 70 4.89 -7.53 -8.37
CA THR A 70 5.57 -8.34 -9.41
C THR A 70 5.55 -7.68 -10.78
N ASN A 71 4.75 -6.64 -10.97
CA ASN A 71 4.72 -5.80 -12.16
C ASN A 71 4.37 -4.35 -11.82
N VAL A 72 4.56 -3.46 -12.79
CA VAL A 72 4.39 -2.02 -12.59
C VAL A 72 2.91 -1.63 -12.50
N GLU A 73 2.03 -2.36 -13.17
CA GLU A 73 0.58 -2.09 -13.18
C GLU A 73 -0.03 -2.27 -11.80
N GLN A 74 0.38 -3.30 -11.05
CA GLN A 74 -0.02 -3.49 -9.66
C GLN A 74 0.40 -2.32 -8.77
N PHE A 75 1.57 -1.73 -9.03
CA PHE A 75 2.08 -0.59 -8.26
C PHE A 75 1.39 0.72 -8.64
N LEU A 76 1.10 0.91 -9.93
CA LEU A 76 0.45 2.12 -10.44
C LEU A 76 -1.04 2.18 -10.10
N GLU A 77 -1.77 1.06 -10.09
CA GLU A 77 -3.22 1.03 -9.84
C GLU A 77 -3.68 1.85 -8.60
N PRO A 78 -3.11 1.66 -7.40
CA PRO A 78 -3.54 2.43 -6.22
C PRO A 78 -3.14 3.91 -6.31
N LEU A 79 -2.06 4.24 -7.03
CA LEU A 79 -1.59 5.62 -7.19
C LEU A 79 -2.46 6.39 -8.17
N GLU A 80 -2.80 5.77 -9.30
CA GLU A 80 -3.74 6.33 -10.28
C GLU A 80 -5.13 6.51 -9.68
N LEU A 81 -5.57 5.57 -8.83
CA LEU A 81 -6.83 5.71 -8.08
C LEU A 81 -6.80 6.97 -7.19
N CYS A 82 -5.73 7.19 -6.43
CA CYS A 82 -5.56 8.40 -5.63
C CYS A 82 -5.58 9.66 -6.49
N TYR A 83 -4.85 9.66 -7.61
CA TYR A 83 -4.80 10.80 -8.54
C TYR A 83 -6.18 11.14 -9.13
N ARG A 84 -6.91 10.12 -9.63
CA ARG A 84 -8.26 10.31 -10.19
C ARG A 84 -9.23 10.85 -9.15
N SER A 85 -9.16 10.34 -7.91
CA SER A 85 -9.99 10.80 -6.80
C SER A 85 -9.72 12.26 -6.44
N LEU A 86 -8.44 12.65 -6.28
CA LEU A 86 -8.06 14.04 -6.01
C LEU A 86 -8.52 14.98 -7.12
N CYS A 87 -8.34 14.58 -8.38
CA CYS A 87 -8.86 15.36 -9.51
C CYS A 87 -10.39 15.51 -9.47
N ALA A 88 -11.13 14.46 -9.11
CA ALA A 88 -12.59 14.46 -9.07
C ALA A 88 -13.16 15.31 -7.94
N CYS A 89 -12.48 15.43 -6.79
CA CYS A 89 -12.91 16.29 -5.69
C CYS A 89 -12.43 17.74 -5.80
N GLY A 90 -11.76 18.12 -6.90
CA GLY A 90 -11.30 19.49 -7.16
C GLY A 90 -9.88 19.77 -6.67
N ASP A 91 -9.20 18.78 -6.09
CA ASP A 91 -7.85 18.87 -5.53
C ASP A 91 -6.74 18.50 -6.52
N ARG A 92 -6.96 18.73 -7.83
CA ARG A 92 -5.94 18.50 -8.87
C ARG A 92 -4.58 19.18 -8.57
N PRO A 93 -4.49 20.38 -7.98
CA PRO A 93 -3.19 20.98 -7.64
C PRO A 93 -2.39 20.21 -6.58
N ILE A 94 -3.04 19.32 -5.81
CA ILE A 94 -2.39 18.43 -4.84
C ILE A 94 -1.95 17.12 -5.53
N ALA A 95 -2.72 16.67 -6.53
CA ALA A 95 -2.51 15.44 -7.29
C ALA A 95 -1.29 15.50 -8.21
#